data_AF-A0A183FIA7-F1
#
_entry.id   AF-A0A183FIA7-F1
#
_cell.length_a   1.000
_cell.length_b   1.000
_cell.length_c   1.000
_cell.angle_alpha   90.00
_cell.angle_beta   90.00
_cell.angle_gamma   90.00
#
_symmetry.space_group_name_H-M   'P 1'
#
loop_
_entity.id
_entity.type
_entity.pdbx_description
1 polymer ?
#
loop_
_entity_poly.entity_id
_entity_poly.type
_entity_poly.pdbx_seq_one_letter_code
_entity_poly.pdbx_strand_id
1 'polypeptide(L)'
;MLCRLSRYLFVYSQVLLRVYFNPETENHLVAESVIFTLLSERHLGPKLYGIFSGGRLEEYIPVSYRRRCRLSRAPGSWFGFPTETKQAFHPSGVG
;
A
#
# COMPACT_ATOMS: atom_id res chain seq x y z
N MET A 1 40.77 -12.18 9.82
CA MET A 1 40.87 -10.90 9.07
C MET A 1 39.90 -10.75 7.88
N LEU A 2 39.30 -11.81 7.33
CA LEU A 2 38.46 -11.73 6.11
C LEU A 2 37.01 -11.20 6.33
N CYS A 3 36.53 -11.10 7.57
CA CYS A 3 35.14 -10.71 7.85
C CYS A 3 34.84 -9.21 7.59
N ARG A 4 35.88 -8.38 7.41
CA ARG A 4 35.73 -6.92 7.25
C ARG A 4 35.58 -6.45 5.79
N LEU A 5 35.92 -7.30 4.81
CA LEU A 5 35.81 -6.99 3.37
C LEU A 5 34.40 -7.23 2.80
N SER A 6 33.57 -8.04 3.47
CA SER A 6 32.16 -8.28 3.07
C SER A 6 31.32 -6.99 3.10
N ARG A 7 31.74 -5.97 3.86
CA ARG A 7 31.05 -4.68 3.96
C ARG A 7 31.28 -3.73 2.78
N TYR A 8 32.27 -3.99 1.93
CA TYR A 8 32.67 -3.07 0.84
C TYR A 8 32.20 -3.48 -0.56
N LEU A 9 31.61 -4.66 -0.74
CA LEU A 9 31.36 -5.21 -2.09
C LEU A 9 29.90 -5.16 -2.57
N PHE A 10 28.98 -4.55 -1.82
CA PHE A 10 27.54 -4.59 -2.14
C PHE A 10 26.85 -3.22 -2.12
N VAL A 11 27.54 -2.17 -2.56
CA VAL A 11 26.85 -0.91 -2.92
C VAL A 11 26.41 -1.01 -4.38
N TYR A 12 25.52 -1.96 -4.69
CA TYR A 12 24.74 -1.87 -5.93
C TYR A 12 23.56 -0.95 -5.65
N SER A 13 23.50 0.20 -6.32
CA SER A 13 22.36 1.10 -6.23
C SER A 13 21.15 0.44 -6.89
N GLN A 14 20.24 -0.09 -6.07
CA GLN A 14 19.00 -0.71 -6.52
C GLN A 14 17.91 0.36 -6.66
N VAL A 15 17.21 0.34 -7.80
CA VAL A 15 16.09 1.23 -8.10
C VAL A 15 14.85 0.39 -8.41
N LEU A 16 13.68 0.92 -8.06
CA LEU A 16 12.39 0.29 -8.32
C LEU A 16 11.69 0.99 -9.49
N LEU A 17 11.47 0.24 -10.56
CA LEU A 17 10.62 0.66 -11.68
C LEU A 17 9.18 0.21 -11.41
N ARG A 18 8.23 1.16 -11.47
CA ARG A 18 6.79 0.89 -11.37
C ARG A 18 6.12 1.28 -12.66
N VAL A 19 5.39 0.34 -13.25
CA VAL A 19 4.65 0.52 -14.51
C VAL A 19 3.15 0.41 -14.22
N TYR A 20 2.39 1.36 -14.75
CA TYR A 20 0.94 1.45 -14.65
C TYR A 20 0.31 1.26 -16.02
N PHE A 21 -0.82 0.55 -16.04
CA PHE A 21 -1.61 0.28 -17.25
C PHE A 21 -2.98 0.98 -17.22
N ASN A 22 -3.16 1.92 -16.30
CA ASN A 22 -4.39 2.70 -16.21
C ASN A 22 -4.39 3.79 -17.31
N PRO A 23 -5.52 4.10 -17.97
CA PRO A 23 -5.59 5.23 -18.88
C PRO A 23 -5.28 6.52 -18.12
N GLU A 24 -4.11 7.09 -18.39
CA GLU A 24 -3.65 8.33 -17.76
C GLU A 24 -4.47 9.51 -18.31
N THR A 25 -4.98 10.35 -17.42
CA THR A 25 -5.47 11.69 -17.78
C THR A 25 -4.39 12.69 -17.43
N GLU A 26 -4.21 13.75 -18.22
CA GLU A 26 -3.21 14.80 -17.98
C GLU A 26 -3.23 15.34 -16.54
N ASN A 27 -4.43 15.57 -16.00
CA ASN A 27 -4.61 16.05 -14.61
C ASN A 27 -4.12 15.04 -13.56
N HIS A 28 -4.22 13.75 -13.85
CA HIS A 28 -3.81 12.68 -12.94
C HIS A 28 -2.28 12.62 -12.84
N LEU A 29 -1.59 12.70 -13.99
CA LEU A 29 -0.12 12.71 -14.04
C LEU A 29 0.47 13.90 -13.26
N VAL A 30 -0.14 15.09 -13.40
CA VAL A 30 0.29 16.28 -12.66
C VAL A 30 0.08 16.07 -11.16
N ALA A 31 -1.10 15.63 -10.72
CA ALA A 31 -1.38 15.42 -9.31
C ALA A 31 -0.46 14.36 -8.68
N GLU A 32 -0.30 13.21 -9.33
CA GLU A 32 0.60 12.16 -8.88
C GLU A 32 2.04 12.65 -8.79
N SER A 33 2.51 13.43 -9.78
CA SER A 33 3.87 13.96 -9.76
C SER A 33 4.13 14.86 -8.57
N VAL A 34 3.23 15.80 -8.30
CA VAL A 34 3.34 16.70 -7.15
C VAL A 34 3.29 15.92 -5.85
N ILE A 35 2.39 14.93 -5.72
CA ILE A 35 2.27 14.10 -4.52
C ILE A 35 3.56 13.32 -4.28
N PHE A 36 4.07 12.57 -5.26
CA PHE A 36 5.26 11.74 -5.07
C PHE A 36 6.52 12.58 -4.86
N THR A 37 6.66 13.71 -5.55
CA THR A 37 7.76 14.65 -5.29
C THR A 37 7.68 15.20 -3.87
N LEU A 38 6.50 15.65 -3.41
CA LEU A 38 6.35 16.22 -2.08
C LEU A 38 6.58 15.19 -0.97
N LEU A 39 6.15 13.94 -1.18
CA LEU A 39 6.44 12.83 -0.26
C LEU A 39 7.93 12.49 -0.21
N SER A 40 8.62 12.49 -1.36
CA SER A 40 10.06 12.25 -1.46
C SER A 40 10.86 13.35 -0.76
N GLU A 41 10.55 14.63 -1.02
CA GLU A 41 11.25 15.78 -0.43
C GLU A 41 11.08 15.87 1.09
N ARG A 42 9.93 15.45 1.61
CA ARG A 42 9.68 15.41 3.06
C ARG A 42 10.12 14.12 3.74
N HIS A 43 10.77 13.21 3.01
CA HIS A 43 11.17 11.88 3.49
C HIS A 43 9.99 11.06 4.07
N LEU A 44 8.78 11.28 3.55
CA LEU A 44 7.56 10.56 3.94
C LEU A 44 7.31 9.33 3.04
N GLY A 45 8.15 9.12 2.03
CA GLY A 45 8.09 8.01 1.11
C GLY A 45 9.46 7.67 0.50
N PRO A 46 9.53 6.68 -0.39
CA PRO A 46 10.75 6.36 -1.12
C PRO A 46 11.21 7.55 -1.95
N LYS A 47 12.54 7.73 -2.08
CA LYS A 47 13.09 8.80 -2.91
C LYS A 47 12.63 8.61 -4.37
N LEU A 48 12.07 9.67 -4.96
CA LEU A 48 11.65 9.66 -6.36
C LEU A 48 12.84 10.02 -7.26
N TYR A 49 13.08 9.22 -8.31
CA TYR A 49 14.12 9.49 -9.31
C TYR A 49 13.57 10.04 -10.62
N GLY A 50 12.34 9.68 -10.99
CA GLY A 50 11.72 10.18 -12.22
C GLY A 50 10.31 9.65 -12.43
N ILE A 51 9.54 10.39 -13.24
CA ILE A 51 8.16 10.05 -13.62
C ILE A 51 8.07 10.11 -15.14
N PHE A 52 7.34 9.16 -15.72
CA PHE A 52 7.08 9.09 -17.15
C PHE A 52 5.63 8.64 -17.38
N SER A 53 5.13 8.78 -18.60
CA SER A 53 3.79 8.31 -18.96
C SER A 53 3.66 6.81 -18.70
N GLY A 54 2.76 6.41 -17.80
CA GLY A 54 2.55 5.00 -17.43
C GLY A 54 3.56 4.45 -16.43
N GLY A 55 4.28 5.29 -15.68
CA GLY A 55 5.14 4.76 -14.61
C GLY A 55 6.05 5.76 -13.90
N ARG A 56 6.83 5.22 -12.96
CA ARG A 56 7.85 5.99 -12.24
C ARG A 56 9.02 5.13 -11.78
N LEU A 57 10.10 5.81 -11.42
CA LEU A 57 11.30 5.25 -10.83
C LEU A 57 11.47 5.76 -9.40
N GLU A 58 11.56 4.87 -8.43
CA GLU A 58 11.70 5.21 -7.00
C GLU A 58 12.79 4.38 -6.31
N GLU A 59 13.15 4.78 -5.10
CA GLU A 59 14.07 4.05 -4.23
C GLU A 59 13.56 2.64 -3.93
N TYR A 60 14.44 1.66 -4.11
CA TYR A 60 14.14 0.30 -3.69
C TYR A 60 14.29 0.19 -2.17
N ILE A 61 13.17 -0.03 -1.48
CA ILE A 61 13.16 -0.29 -0.04
C ILE A 61 13.07 -1.81 0.18
N PRO A 62 14.10 -2.47 0.73
CA PRO A 62 14.06 -3.89 1.03
C PRO A 62 13.13 -4.16 2.22
N VAL A 63 11.88 -4.53 1.94
CA VAL A 63 10.92 -4.93 2.98
C VAL A 63 10.92 -6.45 3.15
N SER A 64 11.18 -6.92 4.37
CA SER A 64 10.95 -8.33 4.72
C SER A 64 9.47 -8.51 5.03
N TYR A 65 8.72 -9.15 4.14
CA TYR A 65 7.31 -9.44 4.39
C TYR A 65 7.19 -10.44 5.55
N ARG A 66 6.87 -9.96 6.75
CA ARG A 66 6.48 -10.84 7.86
C ARG A 66 5.06 -11.32 7.58
N ARG A 67 4.89 -12.63 7.28
CA ARG A 67 3.58 -13.23 6.95
C ARG A 67 2.50 -12.77 7.94
N ARG A 68 1.44 -12.17 7.41
CA ARG A 68 0.33 -11.61 8.17
C ARG A 68 -0.67 -12.71 8.54
N CYS A 69 -0.26 -13.65 9.39
CA CYS A 69 -1.17 -14.65 9.96
C CYS A 69 -1.81 -14.23 11.30
N ARG A 70 -1.59 -12.98 11.77
CA ARG A 70 -2.07 -12.53 13.10
C ARG A 70 -2.86 -11.20 13.12
N LEU A 71 -3.22 -10.62 11.97
CA LEU A 71 -4.08 -9.41 11.98
C LEU A 71 -5.58 -9.73 12.01
N SER A 72 -5.97 -10.99 12.21
CA SER A 72 -7.38 -11.42 12.31
C SER A 72 -7.88 -11.59 13.76
N ARG A 73 -7.13 -11.14 14.77
CA ARG A 73 -7.59 -11.17 16.17
C ARG A 73 -7.42 -9.82 16.86
N ALA A 74 -8.18 -8.84 16.40
CA ALA A 74 -8.63 -7.77 17.30
C ALA A 74 -10.16 -7.95 17.47
N PRO A 75 -10.61 -8.67 18.50
CA PRO A 75 -12.00 -8.59 18.93
C PRO A 75 -12.13 -7.38 19.86
N GLY A 76 -12.82 -6.32 19.44
CA GLY A 76 -13.10 -5.22 20.36
C GLY A 76 -13.52 -3.90 19.72
N SER A 77 -14.84 -3.75 19.62
CA SER A 77 -15.66 -2.53 19.70
C SER A 77 -15.47 -1.40 18.68
N TRP A 78 -16.55 -0.60 18.57
CA TRP A 78 -16.75 0.57 17.70
C TRP A 78 -17.26 0.26 16.30
N PHE A 79 -18.54 -0.09 16.20
CA PHE A 79 -19.55 0.79 15.58
C PHE A 79 -20.93 0.18 15.84
N GLY A 80 -21.68 0.81 16.74
CA GLY A 80 -23.08 0.50 16.97
C GLY A 80 -23.92 1.05 15.82
N PHE A 81 -24.71 0.18 15.21
CA PHE A 81 -25.93 0.56 14.50
C PHE A 81 -27.07 -0.33 15.04
N PRO A 82 -28.17 0.25 15.51
CA PRO A 82 -29.33 -0.52 15.92
C PRO A 82 -30.11 -0.92 14.66
N THR A 83 -30.06 -2.20 14.28
CA THR A 83 -31.07 -2.77 13.39
C THR A 83 -32.14 -3.41 14.26
N GLU A 84 -33.03 -2.56 14.76
CA GLU A 84 -34.34 -2.97 15.24
C GLU A 84 -35.27 -3.08 14.03
N THR A 85 -35.62 -4.30 13.63
CA THR A 85 -36.99 -4.67 13.27
C THR A 85 -37.11 -6.19 13.23
N LYS A 86 -37.84 -6.71 14.22
CA LYS A 86 -38.53 -8.00 14.19
C LYS A 86 -39.38 -8.11 12.92
N GLN A 87 -39.50 -9.32 12.37
CA GLN A 87 -40.72 -10.13 12.54
C GLN A 87 -40.48 -11.53 11.98
N ALA A 88 -40.50 -12.52 12.86
CA ALA A 88 -40.55 -13.93 12.52
C ALA A 88 -41.91 -14.26 11.90
N PHE A 89 -41.92 -14.88 10.72
CA PHE A 89 -43.12 -15.48 10.14
C PHE A 89 -43.11 -16.97 10.45
N HIS A 90 -43.92 -17.38 11.44
CA HIS A 90 -44.33 -18.76 11.64
C HIS A 90 -45.58 -19.02 10.80
N PRO A 91 -45.64 -20.06 9.94
CA PRO A 91 -46.90 -20.53 9.43
C PRO A 91 -47.44 -21.61 10.37
N SER A 92 -48.41 -21.24 11.20
CA SER A 92 -49.31 -22.20 11.83
C SER A 92 -50.75 -21.86 11.44
N GLY A 93 -51.38 -22.77 10.70
CA GLY A 93 -52.76 -23.15 10.96
C GLY A 93 -53.85 -22.81 9.93
N VAL A 94 -54.38 -23.88 9.35
CA VAL A 94 -55.81 -24.23 9.18
C VAL A 94 -56.71 -23.36 8.30
N GLY A 95 -57.19 -24.01 7.23
CA GLY A 95 -58.45 -23.76 6.53
C GLY A 95 -58.88 -25.07 5.88
#